data_AF-A0A553GQ47-F1
#
_entry.id   AF-A0A553GQ47-F1
#
_cell.length_a   1.000
_cell.length_b   1.000
_cell.length_c   1.000
_cell.angle_alpha   90.00
_cell.angle_beta   90.00
_cell.angle_gamma   90.00
#
_symmetry.space_group_name_H-M   'P 1'
#
loop_
_entity.id
_entity.type
_entity.pdbx_description
1 polymer ?
#
loop_
_entity_poly.entity_id
_entity_poly.type
_entity_poly.pdbx_seq_one_letter_code
_entity_poly.pdbx_strand_id
1 'polypeptide(L)'
;MKNINSHNEPLSNDQEFLQSLPKVELPYSRSKEDVWQNMEAMMDNGKQSEETTTETKGKTINMRSWAMAAAAVIIFTLCTGTFFRLYTKTINAHAGQHLTALLPDGSSIELNAGSVIKYKPYWWRFEREVQFEGEAFFKVKKGESFEVVSSLGRTIVLGTSFNIYARKNDYKVTCYTGKVRVVSTSSGASTDITPNMQAVVNNGTVSSHNNVNTSETISWVNDMFIFTGTPIHMVFEEVERQYGISIKTTEHLDYLYSGNFTRDRSVDDVVNMICRSMGLDHKKVSNGYLISK
;
A
#
# COMPACT_ATOMS: atom_id res chain seq x y z
N MET A 1 51.95 92.68 41.57
CA MET A 1 51.77 92.22 40.19
C MET A 1 53.05 92.53 39.43
N LYS A 2 53.83 91.52 39.04
CA LYS A 2 55.12 91.70 38.34
C LYS A 2 55.04 91.06 36.95
N ASN A 3 55.44 91.86 35.98
CA ASN A 3 55.66 91.53 34.58
C ASN A 3 57.13 91.07 34.41
N ILE A 4 57.40 90.36 33.30
CA ILE A 4 58.63 90.36 32.46
C ILE A 4 59.01 88.94 31.98
N ASN A 5 58.98 88.80 30.65
CA ASN A 5 59.69 87.84 29.81
C ASN A 5 61.20 87.80 30.10
N SER A 6 61.76 86.61 30.30
CA SER A 6 63.16 86.34 29.95
C SER A 6 63.44 84.83 29.83
N HIS A 7 63.84 84.40 28.62
CA HIS A 7 65.06 83.64 28.33
C HIS A 7 64.87 82.74 27.08
N ASN A 8 65.40 83.24 25.97
CA ASN A 8 65.88 82.42 24.84
C ASN A 8 67.23 81.81 25.26
N GLU A 9 67.36 80.49 25.17
CA GLU A 9 68.65 79.83 24.92
C GLU A 9 68.48 78.85 23.75
N PRO A 10 69.44 78.74 22.82
CA PRO A 10 69.30 77.95 21.62
C PRO A 10 69.55 76.46 21.87
N LEU A 11 68.72 75.62 21.25
CA LEU A 11 68.83 74.16 21.20
C LEU A 11 70.17 73.73 20.56
N SER A 12 71.10 73.19 21.35
CA SER A 12 72.38 72.67 20.85
C SER A 12 72.45 71.15 20.74
N ASN A 13 71.33 70.41 20.82
CA ASN A 13 71.36 68.96 20.99
C ASN A 13 70.76 68.14 19.83
N ASP A 14 70.29 68.79 18.75
CA ASP A 14 69.63 68.10 17.64
C ASP A 14 70.64 67.44 16.67
N GLN A 15 71.87 67.94 16.62
CA GLN A 15 72.91 67.41 15.73
C GLN A 15 73.49 66.07 16.19
N GLU A 16 73.59 65.83 17.50
CA GLU A 16 74.01 64.51 18.02
C GLU A 16 72.94 63.45 17.80
N PHE A 17 71.65 63.80 17.95
CA PHE A 17 70.55 62.90 17.69
C PHE A 17 70.54 62.41 16.22
N LEU A 18 70.73 63.32 15.26
CA LEU A 18 70.74 62.98 13.84
C LEU A 18 71.92 62.09 13.43
N GLN A 19 73.05 62.14 14.14
CA GLN A 19 74.19 61.25 13.88
C GLN A 19 74.03 59.86 14.51
N SER A 20 73.13 59.70 15.49
CA SER A 20 72.86 58.43 16.17
C SER A 20 71.88 57.51 15.42
N LEU A 21 71.21 58.02 14.37
CA LEU A 21 70.24 57.24 13.61
C LEU A 21 70.96 56.25 12.68
N PRO A 22 70.57 54.95 12.69
CA PRO A 22 71.10 53.99 11.74
C PRO A 22 70.75 54.42 10.31
N LYS A 23 71.73 54.42 9.41
CA LYS A 23 71.50 54.68 7.98
C LYS A 23 70.62 53.58 7.42
N VAL A 24 69.33 53.87 7.27
CA VAL A 24 68.38 53.00 6.57
C VAL A 24 68.66 53.13 5.07
N GLU A 25 69.33 52.12 4.49
CA GLU A 25 69.40 51.98 3.05
C GLU A 25 68.04 51.47 2.55
N LEU A 26 67.31 52.32 1.85
CA LEU A 26 66.07 51.94 1.19
C LEU A 26 66.44 51.09 -0.04
N PRO A 27 66.01 49.82 -0.15
CA PRO A 27 66.24 49.01 -1.33
C PRO A 27 65.19 49.39 -2.38
N TYR A 28 65.19 50.65 -2.83
CA TYR A 28 64.32 51.10 -3.91
C TYR A 28 65.16 51.19 -5.20
N SER A 29 65.21 50.08 -5.92
CA SER A 29 66.11 49.86 -7.05
C SER A 29 65.53 50.23 -8.42
N ARG A 30 64.45 51.03 -8.46
CA ARG A 30 63.81 51.42 -9.73
C ARG A 30 64.06 52.89 -10.01
N SER A 31 64.63 53.18 -11.17
CA SER A 31 64.84 54.55 -11.63
C SER A 31 63.48 55.22 -11.88
N LYS A 32 63.47 56.56 -11.85
CA LYS A 32 62.24 57.32 -12.12
C LYS A 32 61.72 56.99 -13.52
N GLU A 33 62.64 56.78 -14.45
CA GLU A 33 62.43 56.39 -15.84
C GLU A 33 61.79 55.00 -15.97
N ASP A 34 62.15 54.02 -15.14
CA ASP A 34 61.50 52.70 -15.11
C ASP A 34 60.04 52.77 -14.64
N VAL A 35 59.76 53.71 -13.73
CA VAL A 35 58.38 53.93 -13.23
C VAL A 35 57.55 54.63 -14.30
N TRP A 36 58.13 55.62 -15.00
CA TRP A 36 57.46 56.32 -16.09
C TRP A 36 57.20 55.40 -17.29
N GLN A 37 58.16 54.56 -17.69
CA GLN A 37 57.96 53.60 -18.78
C GLN A 37 56.88 52.56 -18.44
N ASN A 38 56.81 52.08 -17.19
CA ASN A 38 55.74 51.18 -16.78
C ASN A 38 54.36 51.87 -16.77
N MET A 39 54.29 53.13 -16.33
CA MET A 39 53.05 53.92 -16.43
C MET A 39 52.62 54.15 -17.88
N GLU A 40 53.57 54.43 -18.77
CA GLU A 40 53.30 54.69 -20.17
C GLU A 40 52.84 53.40 -20.89
N ALA A 41 53.49 52.25 -20.60
CA ALA A 41 53.05 50.94 -21.07
C ALA A 41 51.66 50.53 -20.54
N MET A 42 51.30 50.94 -19.31
CA MET A 42 49.96 50.75 -18.76
C MET A 42 48.92 51.66 -19.42
N MET A 43 49.28 52.90 -19.77
CA MET A 43 48.39 53.84 -20.47
C MET A 43 48.21 53.47 -21.95
N ASP A 44 49.23 52.90 -22.60
CA ASP A 44 49.15 52.46 -24.00
C ASP A 44 48.37 51.13 -24.12
N ASN A 45 48.57 50.19 -23.19
CA ASN A 45 47.68 49.04 -23.02
C ASN A 45 46.25 49.47 -22.69
N GLY A 46 46.06 50.55 -21.94
CA GLY A 46 44.74 51.12 -21.64
C GLY A 46 43.98 51.61 -22.88
N LYS A 47 44.68 52.00 -23.96
CA LYS A 47 44.07 52.42 -25.23
C LYS A 47 43.81 51.26 -26.20
N GLN A 48 44.51 50.12 -26.06
CA GLN A 48 44.16 48.86 -26.75
C GLN A 48 43.11 48.02 -26.00
N SER A 49 42.75 48.40 -24.77
CA SER A 49 41.77 47.68 -23.95
C SER A 49 40.31 48.12 -24.18
N GLU A 50 40.03 49.04 -25.10
CA GLU A 50 38.66 49.51 -25.38
C GLU A 50 37.86 48.65 -26.39
N GLU A 51 38.45 47.60 -26.98
CA GLU A 51 37.70 46.64 -27.81
C GLU A 51 38.07 45.20 -27.45
N THR A 52 37.85 44.82 -26.20
CA THR A 52 37.50 43.42 -25.93
C THR A 52 36.37 43.42 -24.91
N THR A 53 35.19 43.84 -25.37
CA THR A 53 33.96 43.21 -24.90
C THR A 53 34.13 41.72 -25.13
N THR A 54 34.65 40.99 -24.13
CA THR A 54 34.26 39.60 -23.96
C THR A 54 32.75 39.67 -23.81
N GLU A 55 32.04 39.53 -24.93
CA GLU A 55 30.68 39.04 -24.90
C GLU A 55 30.76 37.76 -24.08
N THR A 56 30.44 37.84 -22.79
CA THR A 56 29.93 36.68 -22.08
C THR A 56 28.70 36.31 -22.88
N LYS A 57 28.89 35.44 -23.88
CA LYS A 57 27.87 34.88 -24.73
C LYS A 57 26.87 34.27 -23.77
N GLY A 58 25.84 35.05 -23.41
CA GLY A 58 24.88 34.65 -22.41
C GLY A 58 24.33 33.33 -22.90
N LYS A 59 24.51 32.25 -22.12
CA LYS A 59 24.00 30.94 -22.50
C LYS A 59 22.50 31.12 -22.73
N THR A 60 22.08 31.14 -23.99
CA THR A 60 20.68 31.30 -24.35
C THR A 60 20.00 30.00 -23.94
N ILE A 61 19.23 30.05 -22.87
CA ILE A 61 18.47 28.89 -22.41
C ILE A 61 17.39 28.64 -23.46
N ASN A 62 17.43 27.49 -24.12
CA ASN A 62 16.38 27.08 -25.04
C ASN A 62 15.10 26.77 -24.23
N MET A 63 14.24 27.77 -24.09
CA MET A 63 13.02 27.73 -23.28
C MET A 63 12.09 26.58 -23.68
N ARG A 64 12.10 26.15 -24.95
CA ARG A 64 11.32 25.01 -25.44
C ARG A 64 11.84 23.68 -24.90
N SER A 65 13.14 23.48 -24.86
CA SER A 65 13.76 22.27 -24.29
C SER A 65 13.53 22.16 -22.79
N TRP A 66 13.59 23.28 -22.08
CA TRP A 66 13.25 23.33 -20.65
C TRP A 66 11.75 23.12 -20.40
N ALA A 67 10.88 23.69 -21.23
CA ALA A 67 9.44 23.42 -21.16
C ALA A 67 9.11 21.95 -21.46
N MET A 68 9.75 21.33 -22.46
CA MET A 68 9.61 19.90 -22.75
C MET A 68 10.12 19.03 -21.61
N ALA A 69 11.26 19.38 -21.00
CA ALA A 69 11.78 18.68 -19.83
C ALA A 69 10.84 18.80 -18.63
N ALA A 70 10.31 20.00 -18.35
CA ALA A 70 9.33 20.23 -17.30
C ALA A 70 8.03 19.44 -17.55
N ALA A 71 7.52 19.44 -18.78
CA ALA A 71 6.35 18.66 -19.17
C ALA A 71 6.59 17.14 -19.00
N ALA A 72 7.76 16.64 -19.38
CA ALA A 72 8.13 15.24 -19.21
C ALA A 72 8.16 14.83 -17.72
N VAL A 73 8.67 15.69 -16.83
CA VAL A 73 8.64 15.47 -15.37
C VAL A 73 7.21 15.45 -14.84
N ILE A 74 6.34 16.36 -15.29
CA ILE A 74 4.94 16.39 -14.89
C ILE A 74 4.23 15.11 -15.35
N ILE A 75 4.41 14.70 -16.59
CA ILE A 75 3.81 13.47 -17.12
C ILE A 75 4.35 12.27 -16.34
N PHE A 76 5.66 12.19 -16.10
CA PHE A 76 6.25 11.08 -15.36
C PHE A 76 5.72 11.00 -13.92
N THR A 77 5.60 12.13 -13.22
CA THR A 77 5.05 12.16 -11.86
C THR A 77 3.57 11.79 -11.83
N LEU A 78 2.78 12.25 -12.80
CA LEU A 78 1.36 11.85 -12.96
C LEU A 78 1.22 10.36 -13.28
N CYS A 79 2.00 9.83 -14.23
CA CYS A 79 2.01 8.41 -14.59
C CYS A 79 2.44 7.54 -13.40
N THR A 80 3.47 7.95 -12.68
CA THR A 80 3.96 7.23 -11.51
C THR A 80 2.92 7.26 -10.39
N GLY A 81 2.35 8.43 -10.07
CA GLY A 81 1.31 8.57 -9.06
C GLY A 81 0.03 7.78 -9.39
N THR A 82 -0.41 7.81 -10.64
CA THR A 82 -1.56 7.02 -11.11
C THR A 82 -1.27 5.52 -11.07
N PHE A 83 -0.08 5.08 -11.46
CA PHE A 83 0.34 3.69 -11.33
C PHE A 83 0.28 3.21 -9.88
N PHE A 84 0.88 3.94 -8.93
CA PHE A 84 0.83 3.57 -7.51
C PHE A 84 -0.60 3.52 -6.94
N ARG A 85 -1.47 4.42 -7.41
CA ARG A 85 -2.88 4.44 -7.00
C ARG A 85 -3.70 3.28 -7.58
N LEU A 86 -3.40 2.85 -8.81
CA LEU A 86 -4.18 1.84 -9.53
C LEU A 86 -3.60 0.42 -9.43
N TYR A 87 -2.35 0.28 -8.99
CA TYR A 87 -1.73 -1.02 -8.83
C TYR A 87 -2.46 -1.87 -7.81
N THR A 88 -2.92 -3.04 -8.24
CA THR A 88 -3.61 -4.02 -7.40
C THR A 88 -2.81 -5.31 -7.31
N LYS A 89 -2.81 -5.91 -6.13
CA LYS A 89 -2.28 -7.25 -5.87
C LYS A 89 -3.45 -8.20 -5.69
N THR A 90 -3.41 -9.32 -6.41
CA THR A 90 -4.42 -10.38 -6.32
C THR A 90 -3.82 -11.60 -5.63
N ILE A 91 -4.55 -12.20 -4.69
CA ILE A 91 -4.24 -13.50 -4.10
C ILE A 91 -5.43 -14.41 -4.40
N ASN A 92 -5.15 -15.56 -5.00
CA ASN A 92 -6.14 -16.52 -5.47
C ASN A 92 -5.89 -17.88 -4.82
N ALA A 93 -6.82 -18.30 -3.96
CA ALA A 93 -6.88 -19.66 -3.44
C ALA A 93 -7.68 -20.51 -4.44
N HIS A 94 -6.97 -21.26 -5.29
CA HIS A 94 -7.62 -22.12 -6.26
C HIS A 94 -8.44 -23.23 -5.57
N ALA A 95 -9.28 -23.93 -6.33
CA ALA A 95 -9.96 -25.11 -5.80
C ALA A 95 -8.95 -26.11 -5.24
N GLY A 96 -9.25 -26.71 -4.10
CA GLY A 96 -8.33 -27.59 -3.38
C GLY A 96 -7.23 -26.89 -2.59
N GLN A 97 -7.22 -25.56 -2.51
CA GLN A 97 -6.19 -24.81 -1.78
C GLN A 97 -6.79 -23.92 -0.69
N HIS A 98 -6.16 -23.92 0.49
CA HIS A 98 -6.36 -22.91 1.52
C HIS A 98 -5.08 -22.08 1.62
N LEU A 99 -5.23 -20.76 1.78
CA LEU A 99 -4.09 -19.85 1.83
C LEU A 99 -4.19 -18.90 3.02
N THR A 100 -3.09 -18.74 3.75
CA THR A 100 -2.94 -17.67 4.73
C THR A 100 -2.21 -16.49 4.09
N ALA A 101 -2.77 -15.29 4.18
CA ALA A 101 -2.17 -14.07 3.68
C ALA A 101 -2.03 -13.01 4.78
N LEU A 102 -0.93 -12.26 4.73
CA LEU A 102 -0.73 -11.05 5.53
C LEU A 102 -0.93 -9.81 4.67
N LEU A 103 -1.72 -8.88 5.17
CA LEU A 103 -1.94 -7.57 4.56
C LEU A 103 -0.84 -6.57 4.98
N PRO A 104 -0.70 -5.42 4.29
CA PRO A 104 0.36 -4.46 4.59
C PRO A 104 0.33 -3.88 6.03
N ASP A 105 -0.82 -3.90 6.71
CA ASP A 105 -0.95 -3.50 8.12
C ASP A 105 -0.65 -4.64 9.11
N GLY A 106 -0.41 -5.86 8.60
CA GLY A 106 -0.22 -7.08 9.39
C GLY A 106 -1.52 -7.72 9.87
N SER A 107 -2.68 -7.34 9.33
CA SER A 107 -3.91 -8.13 9.44
C SER A 107 -3.72 -9.46 8.72
N SER A 108 -4.26 -10.55 9.26
CA SER A 108 -4.16 -11.88 8.66
C SER A 108 -5.50 -12.31 8.06
N ILE A 109 -5.42 -13.04 6.96
CA ILE A 109 -6.58 -13.57 6.24
C ILE A 109 -6.34 -15.04 5.97
N GLU A 110 -7.24 -15.90 6.43
CA GLU A 110 -7.34 -17.28 5.96
C GLU A 110 -8.33 -17.30 4.80
N LEU A 111 -7.93 -17.81 3.65
CA LEU A 111 -8.75 -17.94 2.45
C LEU A 111 -9.15 -19.42 2.29
N ASN A 112 -10.46 -19.67 2.21
CA ASN A 112 -11.00 -20.98 1.85
C ASN A 112 -10.76 -21.25 0.34
N ALA A 113 -10.99 -22.49 -0.10
CA ALA A 113 -10.87 -22.89 -1.49
C ALA A 113 -11.85 -22.12 -2.39
N GLY A 114 -11.35 -21.72 -3.57
CA GLY A 114 -12.11 -20.93 -4.53
C GLY A 114 -12.32 -19.48 -4.11
N SER A 115 -11.43 -18.92 -3.29
CA SER A 115 -11.51 -17.54 -2.81
C SER A 115 -10.48 -16.64 -3.46
N VAL A 116 -10.88 -15.41 -3.76
CA VAL A 116 -10.02 -14.39 -4.38
C VAL A 116 -10.10 -13.11 -3.59
N ILE A 117 -8.93 -12.52 -3.33
CA ILE A 117 -8.83 -11.20 -2.73
C ILE A 117 -7.95 -10.29 -3.58
N LYS A 118 -8.35 -9.03 -3.73
CA LYS A 118 -7.60 -8.00 -4.43
C LYS A 118 -7.48 -6.75 -3.57
N TYR A 119 -6.31 -6.14 -3.54
CA TYR A 119 -6.08 -4.91 -2.75
C TYR A 119 -4.97 -4.04 -3.35
N LYS A 120 -4.90 -2.78 -2.93
CA LYS A 120 -3.90 -1.80 -3.41
C LYS A 120 -2.76 -1.65 -2.39
N PRO A 121 -1.66 -2.42 -2.48
CA PRO A 121 -0.61 -2.40 -1.45
C PRO A 121 0.06 -1.03 -1.28
N TYR A 122 0.28 -0.30 -2.39
CA TYR A 122 0.93 1.01 -2.34
C TYR A 122 0.00 2.14 -1.89
N TRP A 123 -1.31 1.92 -1.89
CA TRP A 123 -2.31 2.89 -1.44
C TRP A 123 -2.89 2.56 -0.05
N TRP A 124 -2.40 1.49 0.58
CA TRP A 124 -2.95 0.92 1.81
C TRP A 124 -2.99 1.89 3.01
N ARG A 125 -2.03 2.81 3.08
CA ARG A 125 -1.97 3.83 4.13
C ARG A 125 -3.14 4.83 4.07
N PHE A 126 -3.76 4.99 2.90
CA PHE A 126 -4.88 5.91 2.69
C PHE A 126 -6.22 5.19 2.66
N GLU A 127 -6.25 3.93 2.21
CA GLU A 127 -7.46 3.15 2.01
C GLU A 127 -7.17 1.68 2.30
N ARG A 128 -7.63 1.19 3.47
CA ARG A 128 -7.55 -0.23 3.86
C ARG A 128 -8.76 -0.98 3.31
N GLU A 129 -8.83 -1.07 1.99
CA GLU A 129 -9.92 -1.75 1.27
C GLU A 129 -9.40 -3.01 0.58
N VAL A 130 -10.20 -4.07 0.65
CA VAL A 130 -10.00 -5.30 -0.12
C VAL A 130 -11.27 -5.63 -0.91
N GLN A 131 -11.11 -5.98 -2.18
CA GLN A 131 -12.16 -6.61 -2.98
C GLN A 131 -12.10 -8.12 -2.75
N PHE A 132 -13.24 -8.74 -2.49
CA PHE A 132 -13.30 -10.12 -2.03
C PHE A 132 -14.46 -10.89 -2.66
N GLU A 133 -14.18 -12.12 -3.09
CA GLU A 133 -15.17 -13.11 -3.55
C GLU A 133 -14.72 -14.48 -3.02
N GLY A 134 -15.65 -15.30 -2.52
CA GLY A 134 -15.36 -16.59 -1.89
C GLY A 134 -15.68 -16.63 -0.40
N GLU A 135 -14.92 -17.39 0.38
CA GLU A 135 -15.01 -17.43 1.84
C GLU A 135 -13.65 -17.24 2.51
N ALA A 136 -13.62 -16.42 3.56
CA ALA A 136 -12.41 -16.08 4.27
C ALA A 136 -12.65 -15.65 5.71
N PHE A 137 -11.71 -16.01 6.57
CA PHE A 137 -11.65 -15.55 7.95
C PHE A 137 -10.61 -14.45 8.11
N PHE A 138 -11.07 -13.28 8.57
CA PHE A 138 -10.26 -12.08 8.74
C PHE A 138 -9.93 -11.90 10.22
N LYS A 139 -8.65 -11.61 10.52
CA LYS A 139 -8.21 -11.07 11.81
C LYS A 139 -7.60 -9.69 11.55
N VAL A 140 -8.43 -8.66 11.67
CA VAL A 140 -8.05 -7.28 11.33
C VAL A 140 -7.41 -6.60 12.53
N LYS A 141 -6.24 -6.00 12.33
CA LYS A 141 -5.60 -5.20 13.38
C LYS A 141 -6.43 -3.95 13.70
N LYS A 142 -6.47 -3.63 14.99
CA LYS A 142 -7.09 -2.41 15.51
C LYS A 142 -6.46 -1.18 14.87
N GLY A 143 -7.29 -0.20 14.51
CA GLY A 143 -6.85 1.06 13.92
C GLY A 143 -8.00 1.76 13.21
N GLU A 144 -7.70 2.31 12.04
CA GLU A 144 -8.67 2.99 11.18
C GLU A 144 -9.63 2.00 10.49
N SER A 145 -10.60 2.55 9.75
CA SER A 145 -11.56 1.76 8.97
C SER A 145 -10.85 0.77 8.05
N PHE A 146 -11.30 -0.48 8.10
CA PHE A 146 -10.95 -1.55 7.19
C PHE A 146 -12.21 -2.03 6.51
N GLU A 147 -12.15 -2.20 5.19
CA GLU A 147 -13.32 -2.51 4.39
C GLU A 147 -13.10 -3.73 3.50
N VAL A 148 -14.07 -4.66 3.53
CA VAL A 148 -14.18 -5.76 2.58
C VAL A 148 -15.36 -5.51 1.66
N VAL A 149 -15.07 -5.39 0.37
CA VAL A 149 -16.05 -5.09 -0.68
C VAL A 149 -16.27 -6.33 -1.54
N SER A 150 -17.54 -6.75 -1.65
CA SER A 150 -17.98 -7.79 -2.57
C SER A 150 -19.14 -7.26 -3.42
N SER A 151 -19.52 -8.02 -4.46
CA SER A 151 -20.65 -7.68 -5.32
C SER A 151 -21.96 -7.39 -4.56
N LEU A 152 -22.28 -8.18 -3.54
CA LEU A 152 -23.56 -8.09 -2.80
C LEU A 152 -23.50 -7.19 -1.56
N GLY A 153 -22.33 -7.03 -0.95
CA GLY A 153 -22.23 -6.34 0.32
C GLY A 153 -20.84 -5.79 0.63
N ARG A 154 -20.82 -4.82 1.55
CA ARG A 154 -19.65 -4.17 2.09
C ARG A 154 -19.59 -4.42 3.59
N THR A 155 -18.44 -4.85 4.08
CA THR A 155 -18.20 -5.11 5.50
C THR A 155 -17.15 -4.14 6.02
N ILE A 156 -17.51 -3.37 7.05
CA ILE A 156 -16.68 -2.30 7.62
C ILE A 156 -16.36 -2.61 9.07
N VAL A 157 -15.08 -2.53 9.43
CA VAL A 157 -14.58 -2.82 10.79
C VAL A 157 -13.46 -1.86 11.20
N LEU A 158 -13.15 -1.80 12.50
CA LEU A 158 -12.02 -1.03 13.04
C LEU A 158 -10.92 -1.90 13.66
N GLY A 159 -11.17 -3.20 13.84
CA GLY A 159 -10.28 -4.10 14.58
C GLY A 159 -11.05 -5.28 15.15
N THR A 160 -11.35 -6.23 14.29
CA THR A 160 -12.38 -7.26 14.50
C THR A 160 -11.87 -8.55 13.87
N SER A 161 -12.23 -9.70 14.46
CA SER A 161 -12.16 -10.99 13.78
C SER A 161 -13.55 -11.43 13.32
N PHE A 162 -13.67 -11.81 12.05
CA PHE A 162 -14.94 -12.14 11.41
C PHE A 162 -14.75 -13.07 10.22
N ASN A 163 -15.76 -13.89 9.91
CA ASN A 163 -15.82 -14.70 8.69
C ASN A 163 -16.73 -14.00 7.67
N ILE A 164 -16.34 -13.97 6.40
CA ILE A 164 -17.21 -13.59 5.29
C ILE A 164 -17.37 -14.80 4.37
N TYR A 165 -18.62 -15.13 4.05
CA TYR A 165 -19.00 -16.01 2.95
C TYR A 165 -19.69 -15.14 1.90
N ALA A 166 -19.05 -14.92 0.76
CA ALA A 166 -19.50 -14.13 -0.37
C ALA A 166 -19.44 -15.00 -1.63
N ARG A 167 -20.46 -15.83 -1.85
CA ARG A 167 -20.50 -16.75 -3.01
C ARG A 167 -21.89 -16.71 -3.65
N LYS A 168 -21.93 -16.58 -4.98
CA LYS A 168 -23.17 -16.52 -5.77
C LYS A 168 -24.08 -15.38 -5.27
N ASN A 169 -25.28 -15.71 -4.79
CA ASN A 169 -26.28 -14.77 -4.28
C ASN A 169 -26.29 -14.69 -2.74
N ASP A 170 -25.31 -15.31 -2.08
CA ASP A 170 -25.20 -15.33 -0.63
C ASP A 170 -24.04 -14.43 -0.17
N TYR A 171 -24.36 -13.53 0.75
CA TYR A 171 -23.37 -12.76 1.50
C TYR A 171 -23.68 -12.86 2.98
N LYS A 172 -22.84 -13.58 3.73
CA LYS A 172 -23.01 -13.85 5.16
C LYS A 172 -21.76 -13.41 5.90
N VAL A 173 -21.93 -12.70 6.99
CA VAL A 173 -20.83 -12.18 7.80
C VAL A 173 -21.04 -12.59 9.24
N THR A 174 -20.08 -13.30 9.83
CA THR A 174 -20.16 -13.79 11.22
C THR A 174 -19.10 -13.10 12.06
N CYS A 175 -19.51 -12.44 13.15
CA CYS A 175 -18.61 -11.68 14.02
C CYS A 175 -18.13 -12.52 15.21
N TYR A 176 -16.82 -12.48 15.48
CA TYR A 176 -16.17 -13.24 16.57
C TYR A 176 -15.62 -12.32 17.66
N THR A 177 -15.08 -11.17 17.29
CA THR A 177 -14.59 -10.15 18.25
C THR A 177 -14.90 -8.76 17.72
N GLY A 178 -15.03 -7.77 18.59
CA GLY A 178 -15.23 -6.39 18.16
C GLY A 178 -16.64 -6.13 17.63
N LYS A 179 -16.74 -5.32 16.56
CA LYS A 179 -18.01 -4.93 15.93
C LYS A 179 -17.83 -4.91 14.42
N VAL A 180 -18.87 -5.32 13.70
CA VAL A 180 -18.90 -5.34 12.24
C VAL A 180 -20.13 -4.60 11.76
N ARG A 181 -19.94 -3.66 10.83
CA ARG A 181 -21.03 -3.07 10.05
C ARG A 181 -21.12 -3.77 8.72
N VAL A 182 -22.31 -4.25 8.38
CA VAL A 182 -22.60 -4.89 7.10
C VAL A 182 -23.59 -4.04 6.33
N VAL A 183 -23.26 -3.72 5.09
CA VAL A 183 -24.04 -2.86 4.20
C VAL A 183 -24.35 -3.61 2.92
N SER A 184 -25.60 -3.62 2.50
CA SER A 184 -26.01 -4.10 1.18
C SER A 184 -25.54 -3.13 0.10
N THR A 185 -24.84 -3.64 -0.93
CA THR A 185 -24.38 -2.83 -2.06
C THR A 185 -25.53 -2.30 -2.90
N SER A 186 -26.63 -3.06 -3.03
CA SER A 186 -27.74 -2.71 -3.92
C SER A 186 -28.72 -1.70 -3.32
N SER A 187 -28.95 -1.74 -2.00
CA SER A 187 -29.97 -0.93 -1.32
C SER A 187 -29.38 0.11 -0.36
N GLY A 188 -28.12 -0.06 0.05
CA GLY A 188 -27.53 0.73 1.13
C GLY A 188 -28.06 0.40 2.53
N ALA A 189 -28.99 -0.55 2.66
CA ALA A 189 -29.45 -1.05 3.95
C ALA A 189 -28.27 -1.61 4.75
N SER A 190 -28.25 -1.40 6.07
CA SER A 190 -27.12 -1.81 6.90
C SER A 190 -27.55 -2.31 8.27
N THR A 191 -26.68 -3.11 8.87
CA THR A 191 -26.84 -3.59 10.24
C THR A 191 -25.47 -3.68 10.92
N ASP A 192 -25.46 -3.49 12.24
CA ASP A 192 -24.26 -3.68 13.05
C ASP A 192 -24.41 -5.01 13.82
N ILE A 193 -23.40 -5.86 13.73
CA ILE A 193 -23.34 -7.14 14.44
C ILE A 193 -22.16 -7.16 15.42
N THR A 194 -22.35 -7.88 16.52
CA THR A 194 -21.38 -8.07 17.61
C THR A 194 -21.04 -9.56 17.74
N PRO A 195 -20.12 -9.98 18.63
CA PRO A 195 -19.71 -11.38 18.71
C PRO A 195 -20.88 -12.36 18.84
N ASN A 196 -20.79 -13.49 18.16
CA ASN A 196 -21.83 -14.53 18.08
C ASN A 196 -23.11 -14.14 17.32
N MET A 197 -23.05 -13.05 16.56
CA MET A 197 -24.09 -12.67 15.61
C MET A 197 -23.61 -12.88 14.17
N GLN A 198 -24.57 -13.14 13.28
CA GLN A 198 -24.37 -13.21 11.84
C GLN A 198 -25.28 -12.21 11.13
N ALA A 199 -24.76 -11.49 10.14
CA ALA A 199 -25.56 -10.74 9.19
C ALA A 199 -25.68 -11.53 7.88
N VAL A 200 -26.85 -11.48 7.24
CA VAL A 200 -27.10 -12.09 5.94
C VAL A 200 -27.66 -11.01 5.02
N VAL A 201 -27.08 -10.88 3.83
CA VAL A 201 -27.60 -10.02 2.76
C VAL A 201 -28.24 -10.91 1.71
N ASN A 202 -29.53 -10.70 1.46
CA ASN A 202 -30.30 -11.42 0.46
C ASN A 202 -31.19 -10.43 -0.30
N ASN A 203 -31.02 -10.35 -1.63
CA ASN A 203 -31.80 -9.49 -2.51
C ASN A 203 -31.92 -8.04 -2.02
N GLY A 204 -30.82 -7.49 -1.50
CA GLY A 204 -30.74 -6.13 -0.98
C GLY A 204 -31.30 -5.93 0.43
N THR A 205 -31.91 -6.94 1.04
CA THR A 205 -32.29 -6.90 2.46
C THR A 205 -31.12 -7.37 3.31
N VAL A 206 -30.93 -6.73 4.48
CA VAL A 206 -29.93 -7.12 5.46
C VAL A 206 -30.65 -7.58 6.73
N SER A 207 -30.49 -8.85 7.09
CA SER A 207 -30.99 -9.41 8.35
C SER A 207 -29.83 -9.73 9.29
N SER A 208 -30.10 -9.75 10.60
CA SER A 208 -29.15 -10.21 11.61
C SER A 208 -29.75 -11.35 12.42
N HIS A 209 -28.90 -12.30 12.79
CA HIS A 209 -29.23 -13.49 13.57
C HIS A 209 -28.32 -13.55 14.80
N ASN A 210 -28.91 -13.85 15.95
CA ASN A 210 -28.21 -13.93 17.24
C ASN A 210 -27.89 -15.39 17.60
N ASN A 211 -26.89 -15.58 18.46
CA ASN A 211 -26.49 -16.89 19.00
C ASN A 211 -26.18 -17.93 17.92
N VAL A 212 -25.53 -17.49 16.84
CA VAL A 212 -25.08 -18.41 15.80
C VAL A 212 -23.92 -19.24 16.34
N ASN A 213 -23.90 -20.54 16.01
CA ASN A 213 -22.76 -21.38 16.34
C ASN A 213 -21.53 -20.96 15.52
N THR A 214 -20.77 -20.03 16.08
CA THR A 214 -19.58 -19.46 15.44
C THR A 214 -18.52 -20.53 15.20
N SER A 215 -18.42 -21.55 16.05
CA SER A 215 -17.44 -22.64 15.88
C SER A 215 -17.66 -23.42 14.57
N GLU A 216 -18.91 -23.58 14.13
CA GLU A 216 -19.23 -24.24 12.86
C GLU A 216 -18.81 -23.37 11.67
N THR A 217 -19.03 -22.04 11.73
CA THR A 217 -18.78 -21.14 10.59
C THR A 217 -17.30 -20.97 10.20
N ILE A 218 -16.35 -21.30 11.07
CA ILE A 218 -14.90 -21.32 10.74
C ILE A 218 -14.28 -22.70 10.94
N SER A 219 -15.09 -23.76 11.03
CA SER A 219 -14.59 -25.13 11.15
C SER A 219 -13.60 -25.48 10.03
N TRP A 220 -13.83 -24.94 8.82
CA TRP A 220 -12.98 -25.15 7.64
C TRP A 220 -11.56 -24.62 7.82
N VAL A 221 -11.34 -23.62 8.69
CA VAL A 221 -9.99 -23.11 9.02
C VAL A 221 -9.16 -24.18 9.73
N ASN A 222 -9.82 -25.12 10.40
CA ASN A 222 -9.19 -26.28 11.05
C ASN A 222 -9.45 -27.56 10.24
N ASP A 223 -9.61 -27.44 8.92
CA ASP A 223 -9.80 -28.56 7.99
C ASP A 223 -11.02 -29.45 8.30
N MET A 224 -12.03 -28.90 8.98
CA MET A 224 -13.27 -29.59 9.31
C MET A 224 -14.45 -28.95 8.58
N PHE A 225 -15.28 -29.77 7.94
CA PHE A 225 -16.47 -29.31 7.23
C PHE A 225 -17.69 -29.86 7.94
N ILE A 226 -18.54 -28.98 8.45
CA ILE A 226 -19.73 -29.32 9.22
C ILE A 226 -20.96 -28.84 8.46
N PHE A 227 -21.92 -29.74 8.28
CA PHE A 227 -23.19 -29.48 7.62
C PHE A 227 -24.32 -29.84 8.57
N THR A 228 -25.26 -28.90 8.74
CA THR A 228 -26.41 -29.07 9.63
C THR A 228 -27.67 -28.74 8.84
N GLY A 229 -28.41 -29.75 8.40
CA GLY A 229 -29.61 -29.58 7.57
C GLY A 229 -29.35 -28.78 6.30
N THR A 230 -28.18 -28.97 5.68
CA THR A 230 -27.74 -28.18 4.53
C THR A 230 -28.26 -28.80 3.23
N PRO A 231 -28.87 -28.02 2.31
CA PRO A 231 -29.24 -28.51 0.99
C PRO A 231 -28.09 -29.22 0.29
N ILE A 232 -28.35 -30.42 -0.21
CA ILE A 232 -27.32 -31.33 -0.74
C ILE A 232 -26.50 -30.72 -1.88
N HIS A 233 -27.12 -29.88 -2.72
CA HIS A 233 -26.40 -29.17 -3.78
C HIS A 233 -25.30 -28.26 -3.22
N MET A 234 -25.52 -27.58 -2.09
CA MET A 234 -24.49 -26.75 -1.46
C MET A 234 -23.37 -27.61 -0.86
N VAL A 235 -23.69 -28.81 -0.36
CA VAL A 235 -22.70 -29.76 0.13
C VAL A 235 -21.82 -30.24 -1.01
N PHE A 236 -22.41 -30.66 -2.14
CA PHE A 236 -21.63 -31.07 -3.32
C PHE A 236 -20.78 -29.92 -3.86
N GLU A 237 -21.30 -28.70 -3.92
CA GLU A 237 -20.51 -27.53 -4.31
C GLU A 237 -19.32 -27.26 -3.38
N GLU A 238 -19.47 -27.51 -2.07
CA GLU A 238 -18.35 -27.42 -1.14
C GLU A 238 -17.33 -28.53 -1.39
N VAL A 239 -17.77 -29.77 -1.62
CA VAL A 239 -16.88 -30.89 -1.98
C VAL A 239 -16.14 -30.59 -3.29
N GLU A 240 -16.83 -30.09 -4.32
CA GLU A 240 -16.21 -29.65 -5.57
C GLU A 240 -15.09 -28.63 -5.33
N ARG A 241 -15.34 -27.61 -4.50
CA ARG A 241 -14.34 -26.59 -4.14
C ARG A 241 -13.16 -27.18 -3.39
N GLN A 242 -13.40 -28.03 -2.39
CA GLN A 242 -12.35 -28.55 -1.52
C GLN A 242 -11.46 -29.59 -2.20
N TYR A 243 -11.97 -30.30 -3.20
CA TYR A 243 -11.22 -31.34 -3.90
C TYR A 243 -10.86 -30.99 -5.35
N GLY A 244 -11.35 -29.86 -5.88
CA GLY A 244 -11.07 -29.43 -7.26
C GLY A 244 -11.70 -30.34 -8.32
N ILE A 245 -12.82 -30.97 -8.01
CA ILE A 245 -13.55 -31.90 -8.89
C ILE A 245 -14.88 -31.32 -9.35
N SER A 246 -15.58 -32.03 -10.25
CA SER A 246 -16.95 -31.73 -10.67
C SER A 246 -17.92 -32.84 -10.26
N ILE A 247 -19.00 -32.47 -9.60
CA ILE A 247 -20.11 -33.33 -9.21
C ILE A 247 -21.34 -32.91 -10.02
N LYS A 248 -21.88 -33.84 -10.80
CA LYS A 248 -23.09 -33.61 -11.58
C LYS A 248 -24.20 -34.52 -11.07
N THR A 249 -25.42 -34.01 -11.02
CA THR A 249 -26.60 -34.79 -10.69
C THR A 249 -27.42 -35.03 -11.96
N THR A 250 -27.99 -36.23 -12.11
CA THR A 250 -28.90 -36.56 -13.24
C THR A 250 -30.27 -35.91 -13.09
N GLU A 251 -30.67 -35.64 -11.85
CA GLU A 251 -31.95 -35.07 -11.48
C GLU A 251 -31.80 -34.00 -10.40
N HIS A 252 -32.90 -33.31 -10.08
CA HIS A 252 -32.94 -32.39 -8.96
C HIS A 252 -33.02 -33.19 -7.65
N LEU A 253 -32.03 -32.99 -6.78
CA LEU A 253 -31.95 -33.66 -5.48
C LEU A 253 -32.36 -32.67 -4.39
N ASP A 254 -33.57 -32.84 -3.86
CA ASP A 254 -34.10 -32.04 -2.75
C ASP A 254 -33.92 -32.75 -1.42
N TYR A 255 -32.68 -32.82 -0.98
CA TYR A 255 -32.31 -33.46 0.28
C TYR A 255 -31.56 -32.49 1.18
N LEU A 256 -31.73 -32.65 2.48
CA LEU A 256 -30.94 -31.98 3.50
C LEU A 256 -29.92 -32.96 4.08
N TYR A 257 -28.66 -32.56 4.11
CA TYR A 257 -27.56 -33.33 4.65
C TYR A 257 -27.12 -32.78 6.00
N SER A 258 -26.92 -33.69 6.95
CA SER A 258 -26.32 -33.41 8.25
C SER A 258 -25.17 -34.38 8.46
N GLY A 259 -23.98 -33.85 8.66
CA GLY A 259 -22.76 -34.64 8.78
C GLY A 259 -21.53 -33.77 8.81
N ASN A 260 -20.38 -34.40 8.96
CA ASN A 260 -19.10 -33.71 8.87
C ASN A 260 -18.05 -34.60 8.23
N PHE A 261 -17.03 -33.95 7.69
CA PHE A 261 -15.80 -34.62 7.28
C PHE A 261 -14.60 -33.73 7.52
N THR A 262 -13.43 -34.35 7.59
CA THR A 262 -12.14 -33.67 7.66
C THR A 262 -11.46 -33.70 6.29
N ARG A 263 -10.64 -32.69 6.00
CA ARG A 263 -9.99 -32.52 4.69
C ARG A 263 -9.06 -33.68 4.31
N ASP A 264 -8.47 -34.35 5.30
CA ASP A 264 -7.55 -35.48 5.12
C ASP A 264 -8.23 -36.71 4.51
N ARG A 265 -9.57 -36.78 4.53
CA ARG A 265 -10.31 -37.86 3.87
C ARG A 265 -10.21 -37.75 2.35
N SER A 266 -10.16 -38.90 1.69
CA SER A 266 -10.18 -38.95 0.24
C SER A 266 -11.54 -38.48 -0.29
N VAL A 267 -11.53 -37.89 -1.49
CA VAL A 267 -12.78 -37.47 -2.16
C VAL A 267 -13.70 -38.65 -2.44
N ASP A 268 -13.13 -39.83 -2.74
CA ASP A 268 -13.90 -41.07 -2.92
C ASP A 268 -14.66 -41.41 -1.62
N ASP A 269 -14.02 -41.34 -0.46
CA ASP A 269 -14.66 -41.64 0.83
C ASP A 269 -15.75 -40.62 1.18
N VAL A 270 -15.50 -39.33 0.95
CA VAL A 270 -16.47 -38.27 1.24
C VAL A 270 -17.72 -38.42 0.37
N VAL A 271 -17.56 -38.60 -0.94
CA VAL A 271 -18.69 -38.81 -1.85
C VAL A 271 -19.45 -40.09 -1.50
N ASN A 272 -18.74 -41.20 -1.23
CA ASN A 272 -19.35 -42.44 -0.77
C ASN A 272 -20.18 -42.24 0.50
N MET A 273 -19.62 -41.54 1.50
CA MET A 273 -20.29 -41.30 2.78
C MET A 273 -21.57 -40.48 2.62
N ILE A 274 -21.52 -39.40 1.84
CA ILE A 274 -22.68 -38.55 1.58
C ILE A 274 -23.75 -39.36 0.83
N CYS A 275 -23.40 -39.98 -0.30
CA CYS A 275 -24.36 -40.70 -1.12
C CYS A 275 -25.00 -41.88 -0.38
N ARG A 276 -24.21 -42.69 0.34
CA ARG A 276 -24.75 -43.83 1.11
C ARG A 276 -25.72 -43.40 2.21
N SER A 277 -25.45 -42.28 2.88
CA SER A 277 -26.33 -41.79 3.95
C SER A 277 -27.72 -41.40 3.45
N MET A 278 -27.87 -41.19 2.14
CA MET A 278 -29.08 -40.70 1.50
C MET A 278 -29.69 -41.69 0.49
N GLY A 279 -29.07 -42.86 0.33
CA GLY A 279 -29.48 -43.85 -0.66
C GLY A 279 -29.30 -43.41 -2.11
N LEU A 280 -28.25 -42.62 -2.38
CA LEU A 280 -27.89 -42.17 -3.73
C LEU A 280 -26.80 -43.07 -4.33
N ASP A 281 -26.88 -43.28 -5.63
CA ASP A 281 -25.84 -43.90 -6.43
C ASP A 281 -24.83 -42.86 -6.93
N HIS A 282 -23.58 -43.28 -7.12
CA HIS A 282 -22.55 -42.43 -7.70
C HIS A 282 -21.62 -43.23 -8.61
N LYS A 283 -21.19 -42.60 -9.70
CA LYS A 283 -20.25 -43.15 -10.67
C LYS A 283 -19.10 -42.18 -10.89
N LYS A 284 -17.88 -42.66 -10.73
CA LYS A 284 -16.67 -41.87 -11.02
C LYS A 284 -16.57 -41.60 -12.53
N VAL A 285 -16.29 -40.35 -12.88
CA VAL A 285 -16.02 -39.87 -14.24
C VAL A 285 -14.65 -39.18 -14.27
N SER A 286 -14.18 -38.77 -15.45
CA SER A 286 -12.79 -38.29 -15.66
C SER A 286 -12.31 -37.23 -14.66
N ASN A 287 -13.16 -36.28 -14.27
CA ASN A 287 -12.84 -35.24 -13.29
C ASN A 287 -13.92 -35.08 -12.19
N GLY A 288 -14.43 -36.20 -11.66
CA GLY A 288 -15.33 -36.18 -10.50
C GLY A 288 -16.40 -37.26 -10.56
N TYR A 289 -17.67 -36.90 -10.29
CA TYR A 289 -18.74 -37.88 -10.09
C TYR A 289 -20.04 -37.50 -10.78
N LEU A 290 -20.74 -38.51 -11.28
CA LEU A 290 -22.15 -38.43 -11.64
C LEU A 290 -22.97 -39.08 -10.52
N ILE A 291 -23.93 -38.36 -9.97
CA ILE A 291 -24.79 -38.77 -8.86
C ILE A 291 -26.22 -38.94 -9.38
N SER A 292 -26.85 -40.04 -9.01
CA SER A 292 -28.23 -40.38 -9.37
C SER A 292 -28.94 -41.00 -8.16
N LYS A 293 -30.28 -41.06 -8.25
CA LYS A 293 -31.07 -41.88 -7.33
C LYS A 293 -30.93 -43.37 -7.62
#